data_AF-A0A832LWJ0-F1
#
_entry.id   AF-A0A832LWJ0-F1
#
_cell.length_a   1.000
_cell.length_b   1.000
_cell.length_c   1.000
_cell.angle_alpha   90.00
_cell.angle_beta   90.00
_cell.angle_gamma   90.00
#
_symmetry.space_group_name_H-M   'P 1'
#
loop_
_entity.id
_entity.type
_entity.pdbx_description
1 polymer ?
#
loop_
_entity_poly.entity_id
_entity_poly.type
_entity_poly.pdbx_seq_one_letter_code
_entity_poly.pdbx_strand_id
1 'polypeptide(L)'
;MKIDSKVILDLNFITPEAISKQGNKVFEDYLKNALLELERAEIFQQAVREKVKFLAERLDFSLELLERVAKINFNTSTSATIGDFLLGQALEMEKIAESLPEGALKSLFKESALYLGIEAEKIRQGYYQS
;
A
#
# COMPACT_ATOMS: atom_id res chain seq x y z
N MET A 1 14.96 78.61 -33.26
CA MET A 1 15.38 77.21 -33.44
C MET A 1 14.39 76.35 -32.65
N LYS A 2 13.50 75.62 -33.34
CA LYS A 2 12.50 74.74 -32.71
C LYS A 2 13.19 73.42 -32.38
N ILE A 3 13.19 73.02 -31.11
CA ILE A 3 13.68 71.69 -30.72
C ILE A 3 12.52 70.72 -30.90
N ASP A 4 12.73 69.78 -31.82
CA ASP A 4 11.79 68.76 -32.25
C ASP A 4 11.57 67.74 -31.13
N SER A 5 10.32 67.56 -30.74
CA SER A 5 9.89 66.64 -29.69
C SER A 5 9.80 65.21 -30.24
N LYS A 6 10.93 64.53 -30.38
CA LYS A 6 10.97 63.09 -30.68
C LYS A 6 12.25 62.48 -30.12
N VAL A 7 12.21 61.99 -28.88
CA VAL A 7 12.66 60.65 -28.43
C VAL A 7 12.23 60.56 -26.98
N ILE A 8 10.98 60.15 -26.74
CA ILE A 8 10.59 59.65 -25.41
C ILE A 8 10.91 58.15 -25.45
N LEU A 9 11.97 57.82 -24.72
CA LEU A 9 12.41 56.51 -24.24
C LEU A 9 11.42 55.34 -24.50
N ASP A 10 11.77 54.47 -25.45
CA ASP A 10 11.35 53.05 -25.45
C ASP A 10 12.05 52.34 -24.28
N LEU A 11 11.65 52.64 -23.06
CA LEU A 11 11.95 51.82 -21.90
C LEU A 11 10.82 50.81 -21.78
N ASN A 12 11.11 49.56 -22.13
CA ASN A 12 10.31 48.39 -21.76
C ASN A 12 10.21 48.32 -20.23
N PHE A 13 9.30 49.10 -19.64
CA PHE A 13 8.91 48.97 -18.25
C PHE A 13 8.07 47.70 -18.13
N ILE A 14 8.72 46.61 -17.70
CA ILE A 14 8.00 45.48 -17.11
C ILE A 14 7.28 46.05 -15.90
N THR A 15 5.96 46.21 -15.98
CA THR A 15 5.16 46.72 -14.87
C THR A 15 5.20 45.72 -13.70
N PRO A 16 5.29 46.18 -12.45
CA PRO A 16 5.25 45.32 -11.27
C PRO A 16 4.03 44.39 -11.24
N GLU A 17 2.93 44.83 -11.84
CA GLU A 17 1.69 44.08 -11.99
C GLU A 17 1.86 42.81 -12.84
N ALA A 18 2.67 42.86 -13.92
CA ALA A 18 2.98 41.71 -14.75
C ALA A 18 3.83 40.68 -14.00
N ILE A 19 4.80 41.14 -13.21
CA ILE A 19 5.65 40.30 -12.35
C ILE A 19 4.81 39.65 -11.24
N SER A 20 3.88 40.40 -10.62
CA SER A 20 3.01 39.86 -9.56
C SER A 20 2.01 38.82 -10.07
N LYS A 21 1.45 39.01 -11.27
CA LYS A 21 0.54 38.02 -11.90
C LYS A 21 1.26 36.72 -12.25
N GLN A 22 2.51 36.83 -12.72
CA GLN A 22 3.32 35.67 -13.07
C GLN A 22 3.78 34.91 -11.81
N GLY A 23 4.16 35.62 -10.74
CA GLY A 23 4.45 35.04 -9.43
C GLY A 23 3.25 34.37 -8.77
N ASN A 24 2.06 34.97 -8.85
CA ASN A 24 0.82 34.36 -8.36
C ASN A 24 0.48 33.06 -9.10
N LYS A 25 0.66 33.03 -10.43
CA LYS A 25 0.39 31.82 -11.21
C LYS A 25 1.36 30.68 -10.86
N VAL A 26 2.65 31.00 -10.69
CA VAL A 26 3.67 30.03 -10.26
C VAL A 26 3.34 29.49 -8.87
N PHE A 27 2.96 30.35 -7.92
CA PHE A 27 2.54 29.92 -6.59
C PHE A 27 1.27 29.05 -6.64
N GLU A 28 0.25 29.43 -7.42
CA GLU A 28 -0.96 28.63 -7.60
C GLU A 28 -0.67 27.25 -8.19
N ASP A 29 0.23 27.17 -9.18
CA ASP A 29 0.64 25.90 -9.79
C ASP A 29 1.42 25.03 -8.79
N TYR A 30 2.31 25.62 -7.98
CA TYR A 30 2.98 24.91 -6.88
C TYR A 30 1.99 24.41 -5.82
N LEU A 31 1.05 25.23 -5.39
CA LEU A 31 0.05 24.87 -4.39
C LEU A 31 -0.84 23.73 -4.89
N LYS A 32 -1.29 23.79 -6.16
CA LYS A 32 -2.06 22.69 -6.77
C LYS A 32 -1.27 21.39 -6.79
N ASN A 33 0.00 21.44 -7.19
CA ASN A 33 0.85 20.24 -7.20
C ASN A 33 1.06 19.68 -5.80
N ALA A 34 1.33 20.53 -4.81
CA ALA A 34 1.49 20.11 -3.41
C ALA A 34 0.21 19.46 -2.85
N LEU A 35 -0.97 20.02 -3.17
CA LEU A 35 -2.26 19.43 -2.77
C LEU A 35 -2.48 18.06 -3.42
N LEU A 36 -2.16 17.90 -4.71
CA LEU A 36 -2.25 16.61 -5.40
C LEU A 36 -1.27 15.57 -4.84
N GLU A 37 -0.08 15.98 -4.43
CA GLU A 37 0.88 15.09 -3.77
C GLU A 37 0.38 14.63 -2.40
N LEU A 38 -0.22 15.53 -1.63
CA LEU A 38 -0.87 15.22 -0.35
C LEU A 38 -2.01 14.21 -0.52
N GLU A 39 -2.90 14.45 -1.47
CA GLU A 39 -4.02 13.54 -1.77
C GLU A 39 -3.52 12.14 -2.16
N ARG A 40 -2.48 12.05 -3.01
CA ARG A 40 -1.86 10.78 -3.38
C ARG A 40 -1.24 10.07 -2.18
N ALA A 41 -0.58 10.81 -1.29
CA ALA A 41 0.01 10.25 -0.08
C ALA A 41 -1.07 9.67 0.85
N GLU A 42 -2.19 10.35 1.02
CA GLU A 42 -3.33 9.86 1.79
C GLU A 42 -3.93 8.59 1.19
N ILE A 43 -4.17 8.56 -0.12
CA ILE A 43 -4.68 7.38 -0.83
C ILE A 43 -3.73 6.19 -0.66
N PHE A 44 -2.41 6.43 -0.79
CA PHE A 44 -1.41 5.40 -0.59
C PHE A 44 -1.43 4.85 0.84
N GLN A 45 -1.49 5.72 1.85
CA GLN A 45 -1.58 5.29 3.24
C GLN A 45 -2.86 4.50 3.52
N GLN A 46 -3.99 4.92 2.94
CA GLN A 46 -5.25 4.21 3.10
C GLN A 46 -5.20 2.82 2.47
N ALA A 47 -4.66 2.69 1.25
CA ALA A 47 -4.46 1.40 0.60
C ALA A 47 -3.55 0.48 1.41
N VAL A 48 -2.47 1.00 2.01
CA VAL A 48 -1.60 0.22 2.91
C VAL A 48 -2.37 -0.23 4.15
N ARG A 49 -3.17 0.63 4.79
CA ARG A 49 -3.98 0.27 5.96
C ARG A 49 -4.98 -0.84 5.65
N GLU A 50 -5.65 -0.76 4.50
CA GLU A 50 -6.61 -1.79 4.07
C GLU A 50 -5.94 -3.15 3.85
N LYS A 51 -4.76 -3.17 3.22
CA LYS A 51 -3.97 -4.40 3.05
C LYS A 51 -3.56 -4.99 4.40
N VAL A 52 -3.08 -4.16 5.33
CA VAL A 52 -2.69 -4.61 6.67
C VAL A 52 -3.89 -5.17 7.42
N LYS A 53 -5.05 -4.52 7.34
CA LYS A 53 -6.29 -5.00 7.95
C LYS A 53 -6.70 -6.36 7.38
N PHE A 54 -6.70 -6.50 6.06
CA PHE A 54 -6.99 -7.77 5.39
C PHE A 54 -6.04 -8.89 5.84
N LEU A 55 -4.74 -8.61 5.86
CA LEU A 55 -3.72 -9.59 6.28
C LEU A 55 -3.91 -10.03 7.73
N ALA A 56 -4.22 -9.10 8.63
CA ALA A 56 -4.51 -9.39 10.03
C ALA A 56 -5.75 -10.29 10.18
N GLU A 57 -6.85 -9.95 9.51
CA GLU A 57 -8.09 -10.75 9.56
C GLU A 57 -7.89 -12.18 9.02
N ARG A 58 -7.11 -12.33 7.94
CA ARG A 58 -6.76 -13.64 7.38
C ARG A 58 -5.86 -14.45 8.30
N LEU A 59 -4.89 -13.79 8.93
CA LEU A 59 -4.00 -14.44 9.88
C LEU A 59 -4.78 -14.95 11.10
N ASP A 60 -5.61 -14.10 11.71
CA ASP A 60 -6.41 -14.44 12.88
C ASP A 60 -7.32 -15.64 12.59
N PHE A 61 -8.04 -15.60 11.46
CA PHE A 61 -8.89 -16.71 11.03
C PHE A 61 -8.09 -18.01 10.84
N SER A 62 -6.93 -17.93 10.19
CA SER A 62 -6.09 -19.10 9.92
C SER A 62 -5.52 -19.70 11.21
N LEU A 63 -5.14 -18.87 12.18
CA LEU A 63 -4.65 -19.31 13.48
C LEU A 63 -5.77 -19.96 14.31
N GLU A 64 -6.97 -19.39 14.31
CA GLU A 64 -8.14 -20.02 14.94
C GLU A 64 -8.44 -21.38 14.33
N LEU A 65 -8.35 -21.49 13.00
CA LEU A 65 -8.58 -22.76 12.31
C LEU A 65 -7.51 -23.79 12.72
N LEU A 66 -6.24 -23.40 12.76
CA LEU A 66 -5.15 -24.26 13.23
C LEU A 66 -5.38 -24.74 14.67
N GLU A 67 -5.84 -23.87 15.56
CA GLU A 67 -6.14 -24.24 16.94
C GLU A 67 -7.27 -25.27 17.03
N ARG A 68 -8.31 -25.13 16.20
CA ARG A 68 -9.39 -26.13 16.11
C ARG A 68 -8.89 -27.43 15.53
N VAL A 69 -8.00 -27.36 14.53
CA VAL A 69 -7.43 -28.54 13.89
C VAL A 69 -6.62 -29.37 14.89
N ALA A 70 -5.87 -28.72 15.75
CA ALA A 70 -5.09 -29.40 16.80
C ALA A 70 -5.96 -30.18 17.83
N LYS A 71 -7.27 -29.92 17.89
CA LYS A 71 -8.20 -30.49 18.88
C LYS A 71 -9.10 -31.60 18.32
N ILE A 72 -9.07 -31.85 17.00
CA ILE A 72 -10.00 -32.74 16.33
C ILE A 72 -9.21 -33.74 15.46
N ASN A 73 -9.54 -35.03 15.58
CA ASN A 73 -8.98 -36.04 14.68
C ASN A 73 -9.72 -35.98 13.34
N PHE A 74 -8.99 -35.69 12.27
CA PHE A 74 -9.53 -35.68 10.92
C PHE A 74 -9.24 -36.99 10.19
N ASN A 75 -10.13 -37.38 9.30
CA ASN A 75 -9.79 -38.37 8.29
C ASN A 75 -8.89 -37.74 7.20
N THR A 76 -8.27 -38.58 6.39
CA THR A 76 -7.33 -38.16 5.34
C THR A 76 -7.92 -37.17 4.34
N SER A 77 -9.19 -37.34 3.95
CA SER A 77 -9.84 -36.41 3.02
C SER A 77 -10.01 -35.02 3.63
N THR A 78 -10.45 -34.95 4.89
CA THR A 78 -10.67 -33.67 5.58
C THR A 78 -9.34 -32.96 5.87
N SER A 79 -8.32 -33.71 6.29
CA SER A 79 -6.95 -33.17 6.44
C SER A 79 -6.44 -32.57 5.13
N ALA A 80 -6.59 -33.28 4.00
CA ALA A 80 -6.15 -32.78 2.71
C ALA A 80 -6.87 -31.47 2.32
N THR A 81 -8.19 -31.42 2.47
CA THR A 81 -8.99 -30.21 2.15
C THR A 81 -8.60 -29.01 3.02
N ILE A 82 -8.42 -29.22 4.34
CA ILE A 82 -8.03 -28.14 5.25
C ILE A 82 -6.61 -27.67 4.94
N GLY A 83 -5.69 -28.60 4.67
CA GLY A 83 -4.32 -28.29 4.26
C GLY A 83 -4.29 -27.46 2.98
N ASP A 84 -4.98 -27.88 1.93
CA ASP A 84 -5.03 -27.13 0.67
C ASP A 84 -5.66 -25.74 0.85
N PHE A 85 -6.68 -25.62 1.70
CA PHE A 85 -7.28 -24.32 2.04
C PHE A 85 -6.27 -23.39 2.73
N LEU A 86 -5.59 -23.86 3.77
CA LEU A 86 -4.60 -23.07 4.51
C LEU A 86 -3.39 -22.70 3.63
N LEU A 87 -2.99 -23.59 2.73
CA LEU A 87 -1.94 -23.32 1.74
C LEU A 87 -2.35 -22.19 0.79
N GLY A 88 -3.60 -22.20 0.33
CA GLY A 88 -4.17 -21.12 -0.48
C GLY A 88 -4.18 -19.78 0.28
N GLN A 89 -4.54 -19.80 1.56
CA GLN A 89 -4.49 -18.60 2.42
C GLN A 89 -3.06 -18.08 2.58
N ALA A 90 -2.09 -18.97 2.82
CA ALA A 90 -0.68 -18.60 2.93
C ALA A 90 -0.15 -17.91 1.65
N LEU A 91 -0.46 -18.45 0.47
CA LEU A 91 -0.04 -17.87 -0.81
C LEU A 91 -0.69 -16.51 -1.07
N GLU A 92 -1.98 -16.35 -0.73
CA GLU A 92 -2.69 -15.07 -0.85
C GLU A 92 -2.06 -14.01 0.07
N MET A 93 -1.79 -14.39 1.32
CA MET A 93 -1.14 -13.51 2.30
C MET A 93 0.26 -13.10 1.85
N GLU A 94 1.08 -14.04 1.38
CA GLU A 94 2.43 -13.75 0.88
C GLU A 94 2.39 -12.73 -0.25
N LYS A 95 1.50 -12.92 -1.23
CA LYS A 95 1.35 -12.03 -2.39
C LYS A 95 0.97 -10.61 -1.98
N ILE A 96 0.05 -10.46 -1.02
CA ILE A 96 -0.39 -9.15 -0.56
C ILE A 96 0.71 -8.50 0.31
N ALA A 97 1.35 -9.28 1.18
CA ALA A 97 2.47 -8.81 2.01
C ALA A 97 3.65 -8.32 1.16
N GLU A 98 3.94 -8.96 0.02
CA GLU A 98 5.00 -8.52 -0.89
C GLU A 98 4.76 -7.09 -1.43
N SER A 99 3.50 -6.70 -1.57
CA SER A 99 3.09 -5.37 -2.03
C SER A 99 3.06 -4.29 -0.95
N LEU A 100 3.37 -4.64 0.31
CA LEU A 100 3.56 -3.67 1.38
C LEU A 100 4.91 -2.95 1.22
N PRO A 101 5.03 -1.71 1.72
CA PRO A 101 6.32 -1.04 1.83
C PRO A 101 7.27 -1.84 2.75
N GLU A 102 8.57 -1.73 2.48
CA GLU A 102 9.60 -2.39 3.29
C GLU A 102 9.50 -1.97 4.77
N GLY A 103 9.60 -2.95 5.68
CA GLY A 103 9.51 -2.73 7.11
C GLY A 103 9.00 -3.93 7.89
N ALA A 104 8.84 -3.75 9.19
CA ALA A 104 8.50 -4.83 10.13
C ALA A 104 7.17 -5.53 9.80
N LEU A 105 6.15 -4.79 9.33
CA LEU A 105 4.86 -5.38 8.98
C LEU A 105 4.96 -6.29 7.75
N LYS A 106 5.71 -5.90 6.72
CA LYS A 106 5.96 -6.75 5.55
C LYS A 106 6.63 -8.06 5.98
N SER A 107 7.70 -7.96 6.77
CA SER A 107 8.40 -9.14 7.30
C SER A 107 7.48 -10.03 8.14
N LEU A 108 6.73 -9.46 9.08
CA LEU A 108 5.80 -10.19 9.93
C LEU A 108 4.78 -11.00 9.13
N PHE A 109 4.12 -10.39 8.15
CA PHE A 109 3.10 -11.09 7.36
C PHE A 109 3.70 -12.12 6.40
N LYS A 110 4.90 -11.89 5.87
CA LYS A 110 5.61 -12.90 5.07
C LYS A 110 6.01 -14.10 5.91
N GLU A 111 6.56 -13.88 7.10
CA GLU A 111 6.93 -14.95 8.03
C GLU A 111 5.68 -15.73 8.50
N SER A 112 4.59 -15.02 8.77
CA SER A 112 3.31 -15.63 9.13
C SER A 112 2.74 -16.48 7.98
N ALA A 113 2.79 -15.98 6.74
CA ALA A 113 2.39 -16.74 5.56
C ALA A 113 3.23 -18.01 5.39
N LEU A 114 4.55 -17.91 5.57
CA LEU A 114 5.45 -19.07 5.53
C LEU A 114 5.10 -20.09 6.61
N TYR A 115 4.88 -19.64 7.85
CA TYR A 115 4.45 -20.51 8.95
C TYR A 115 3.14 -21.24 8.63
N LEU A 116 2.12 -20.50 8.17
CA LEU A 116 0.84 -21.09 7.75
C LEU A 116 1.03 -22.12 6.63
N GLY A 117 1.89 -21.84 5.65
CA GLY A 117 2.19 -22.78 4.56
C GLY A 117 2.84 -24.07 5.05
N ILE A 118 3.75 -23.99 6.03
CA ILE A 118 4.37 -25.16 6.64
C ILE A 118 3.33 -25.99 7.40
N GLU A 119 2.49 -25.35 8.22
CA GLU A 119 1.45 -26.06 8.97
C GLU A 119 0.39 -26.67 8.06
N ALA A 120 0.00 -25.97 7.00
CA ALA A 120 -0.89 -26.48 5.97
C ALA A 120 -0.36 -27.78 5.34
N GLU A 121 0.92 -27.82 5.01
CA GLU A 121 1.54 -29.00 4.42
C GLU A 121 1.58 -30.19 5.39
N LYS A 122 1.90 -29.93 6.67
CA LYS A 122 1.85 -30.97 7.72
C LYS A 122 0.45 -31.54 7.88
N ILE A 123 -0.57 -30.68 7.90
CA ILE A 123 -1.97 -31.10 7.98
C ILE A 123 -2.31 -31.96 6.75
N ARG A 124 -1.96 -31.50 5.55
CA ARG A 124 -2.22 -32.21 4.30
C ARG A 124 -1.60 -33.61 4.28
N GLN A 125 -0.37 -33.73 4.80
CA GLN A 125 0.35 -35.00 4.92
C GLN A 125 -0.16 -35.89 6.06
N GLY A 126 -1.12 -35.42 6.86
CA GLY A 126 -1.74 -36.21 7.92
C GLY A 126 -0.92 -36.32 9.20
N TYR A 127 0.01 -35.40 9.47
CA TYR A 127 0.84 -35.42 10.70
C TYR A 127 0.03 -35.36 11.99
N TYR A 128 -1.21 -34.85 11.92
CA TYR A 128 -2.12 -34.70 13.04
C TYR A 128 -3.22 -35.77 13.08
N GLN A 129 -3.09 -36.84 12.27
CA GLN A 129 -3.99 -37.99 12.29
C GLN A 129 -3.49 -38.97 13.35
N SER A 130 -4.07 -38.90 14.56
CA SER A 130 -3.92 -39.92 15.60
C SER A 130 -5.07 -40.92 15.57
#